data_AF-A0A952WLN3-F1
#
_entry.id   AF-A0A952WLN3-F1
#
_cell.length_a   1.000
_cell.length_b   1.000
_cell.length_c   1.000
_cell.angle_alpha   90.00
_cell.angle_beta   90.00
_cell.angle_gamma   90.00
#
_symmetry.space_group_name_H-M   'P 1'
#
loop_
_entity.id
_entity.type
_entity.pdbx_description
1 polymer ?
#
loop_
_entity_poly.entity_id
_entity_poly.type
_entity_poly.pdbx_seq_one_letter_code
_entity_poly.pdbx_strand_id
1 'polypeptide(L)'
;MNPTTNATTALAAALGRRGIAIATIHATTPDGRTWAIEANRRGLFRLYELAPDGRREEHDAVEADAWRPRDLTEYLDGVGRPRPSQLKNNDPKPA
;
A
#
# COMPACT_ATOMS: atom_id res chain seq x y z
N MET A 1 10.81 -6.28 -0.19
CA MET A 1 9.51 -6.98 -0.17
C MET A 1 9.38 -7.91 1.03
N ASN A 2 8.41 -7.66 1.92
CA ASN A 2 7.97 -8.68 2.88
C ASN A 2 7.14 -9.72 2.08
N PRO A 3 7.52 -11.01 2.07
CA PRO A 3 6.78 -12.07 1.37
C PRO A 3 5.27 -12.08 1.67
N THR A 4 4.89 -11.64 2.87
CA THR A 4 3.50 -11.59 3.35
C THR A 4 2.63 -10.61 2.56
N THR A 5 3.16 -9.46 2.12
CA THR A 5 2.37 -8.45 1.38
C THR A 5 1.95 -8.97 0.01
N ASN A 6 2.86 -9.63 -0.71
CA ASN A 6 2.56 -10.21 -2.02
C ASN A 6 1.55 -11.36 -1.95
N ALA A 7 1.70 -12.26 -0.99
CA ALA A 7 0.77 -13.36 -0.80
C ALA A 7 -0.65 -12.86 -0.51
N THR A 8 -0.77 -11.80 0.28
CA THR A 8 -2.05 -11.21 0.67
C THR A 8 -2.76 -10.55 -0.52
N THR A 9 -2.06 -9.74 -1.30
CA THR A 9 -2.63 -9.10 -2.50
C THR A 9 -3.02 -10.13 -3.56
N ALA A 10 -2.20 -11.17 -3.77
CA ALA A 10 -2.50 -12.24 -4.72
C ALA A 10 -3.74 -13.06 -4.32
N LEU A 11 -3.87 -13.38 -3.02
CA LEU A 11 -5.06 -14.05 -2.47
C LEU A 11 -6.31 -13.20 -2.67
N ALA A 12 -6.22 -11.90 -2.42
CA ALA A 12 -7.37 -11.02 -2.59
C ALA A 12 -7.84 -10.89 -4.03
N ALA A 13 -6.91 -10.75 -4.97
CA ALA A 13 -7.25 -10.78 -6.39
C ALA A 13 -7.89 -12.12 -6.80
N ALA A 14 -7.41 -13.23 -6.24
CA ALA A 14 -7.96 -14.56 -6.50
C ALA A 14 -9.40 -14.70 -5.96
N LEU A 15 -9.69 -14.21 -4.77
CA LEU A 15 -11.04 -14.23 -4.19
C LEU A 15 -12.01 -13.32 -4.96
N GLY A 16 -11.56 -12.11 -5.33
CA GLY A 16 -12.37 -11.18 -6.14
C GLY A 16 -12.79 -11.77 -7.50
N ARG A 17 -11.86 -12.47 -8.19
CA ARG A 17 -12.16 -13.18 -9.45
C ARG A 17 -13.17 -14.33 -9.30
N ARG A 18 -13.49 -14.74 -8.07
CA ARG A 18 -14.41 -15.85 -7.74
C ARG A 18 -15.74 -15.30 -7.21
N GLY A 19 -15.94 -13.98 -7.24
CA GLY A 19 -17.14 -13.33 -6.71
C GLY A 19 -17.15 -13.23 -5.18
N ILE A 20 -16.05 -13.57 -4.50
CA ILE A 20 -15.93 -13.43 -3.06
C ILE A 20 -15.47 -12.00 -2.76
N ALA A 21 -16.36 -11.22 -2.16
CA ALA A 21 -16.08 -9.84 -1.81
C ALA A 21 -15.17 -9.78 -0.57
N ILE A 22 -13.98 -9.22 -0.73
CA ILE A 22 -13.13 -8.80 0.39
C ILE A 22 -13.43 -7.33 0.63
N ALA A 23 -13.86 -7.00 1.85
CA ALA A 23 -14.15 -5.62 2.22
C ALA A 23 -12.87 -4.76 2.17
N THR A 24 -11.83 -5.15 2.92
CA THR A 24 -10.57 -4.40 2.99
C THR A 24 -9.45 -5.31 3.49
N ILE A 25 -8.22 -5.06 3.02
CA ILE A 25 -6.98 -5.59 3.59
C ILE A 25 -6.22 -4.44 4.24
N HIS A 26 -5.71 -4.62 5.45
CA HIS A 26 -4.79 -3.68 6.07
C HIS A 26 -3.35 -4.16 5.93
N ALA A 27 -2.46 -3.29 5.46
CA ALA A 27 -1.03 -3.54 5.33
C ALA A 27 -0.23 -2.44 6.03
N THR A 28 0.78 -2.81 6.80
CA THR A 28 1.70 -1.85 7.44
C THR A 28 3.06 -1.92 6.75
N THR A 29 3.57 -0.78 6.28
CA THR A 29 4.89 -0.67 5.65
C THR A 29 5.98 -0.43 6.71
N PRO A 30 7.27 -0.75 6.41
CA PRO A 30 8.36 -0.62 7.39
C PRO A 30 8.58 0.80 7.96
N ASP A 31 8.12 1.82 7.26
CA ASP A 31 8.15 3.22 7.70
C ASP A 31 7.02 3.57 8.70
N GLY A 32 6.20 2.60 9.10
CA GLY A 32 5.13 2.75 10.08
C GLY A 32 3.79 3.21 9.50
N ARG A 33 3.70 3.47 8.19
CA ARG A 33 2.42 3.80 7.55
C ARG A 33 1.52 2.58 7.45
N THR A 34 0.22 2.81 7.61
CA THR A 34 -0.80 1.78 7.45
C THR A 34 -1.66 2.09 6.23
N TRP A 35 -1.96 1.06 5.46
CA TRP A 35 -2.66 1.14 4.19
C TRP A 35 -3.89 0.27 4.21
N ALA A 36 -5.01 0.78 3.68
CA ALA A 36 -6.19 0.01 3.36
C ALA A 36 -6.26 -0.25 1.86
N ILE A 37 -6.32 -1.53 1.49
CA ILE A 37 -6.39 -2.01 0.12
C ILE A 37 -7.78 -2.61 -0.08
N GLU A 38 -8.55 -2.04 -1.01
CA GLU A 38 -9.92 -2.49 -1.29
C GLU A 38 -10.00 -3.09 -2.69
N ALA A 39 -10.38 -4.37 -2.78
CA ALA A 39 -10.54 -5.07 -4.04
C ALA A 39 -11.92 -4.79 -4.65
N ASN A 40 -11.97 -4.49 -5.95
CA ASN A 40 -13.23 -4.41 -6.68
C ASN A 40 -13.56 -5.72 -7.40
N ARG A 41 -14.78 -5.83 -7.93
CA ARG A 41 -15.28 -7.02 -8.64
C ARG A 41 -14.48 -7.39 -9.90
N ARG A 42 -13.66 -6.47 -10.42
CA ARG A 42 -12.80 -6.67 -11.60
C ARG A 42 -11.42 -7.20 -11.22
N GLY A 43 -11.13 -7.38 -9.92
CA GLY A 43 -9.82 -7.80 -9.42
C GLY A 43 -8.76 -6.68 -9.47
N LEU A 44 -9.20 -5.42 -9.50
CA LEU A 44 -8.36 -4.24 -9.33
C LEU A 44 -8.54 -3.68 -7.91
N PHE A 45 -7.67 -2.76 -7.50
CA PHE A 45 -7.63 -2.26 -6.14
C PHE A 45 -7.72 -0.74 -6.04
N ARG A 46 -8.36 -0.25 -4.97
CA ARG A 46 -8.19 1.12 -4.47
C ARG A 46 -7.27 1.10 -3.26
N LEU A 47 -6.46 2.13 -3.12
CA LEU A 47 -5.46 2.23 -2.06
C LEU A 47 -5.72 3.48 -1.23
N TYR A 48 -5.68 3.33 0.09
CA TYR A 48 -5.83 4.43 1.03
C TYR A 48 -4.72 4.41 2.06
N GLU A 49 -4.08 5.54 2.33
CA GLU A 49 -3.25 5.72 3.52
C GLU A 49 -4.17 5.97 4.72
N LEU A 50 -3.96 5.25 5.82
CA LEU A 50 -4.70 5.40 7.07
C LEU A 50 -3.88 6.27 8.02
N ALA A 51 -4.40 7.46 8.31
CA ALA A 51 -3.84 8.33 9.33
C ALA A 51 -4.15 7.80 10.74
N PRO A 52 -3.34 8.15 11.76
CA PRO A 52 -3.56 7.70 13.15
C PRO A 52 -4.91 8.13 13.75
N ASP A 53 -5.51 9.20 13.23
CA ASP A 53 -6.83 9.71 13.61
C ASP A 53 -8.00 8.98 12.92
N GLY A 54 -7.71 7.97 12.10
CA GLY A 54 -8.69 7.19 11.34
C GLY A 54 -9.09 7.81 10.00
N ARG A 55 -8.54 8.98 9.64
CA ARG A 55 -8.76 9.57 8.31
C ARG A 55 -8.15 8.69 7.22
N ARG A 56 -8.84 8.61 6.08
CA ARG A 56 -8.40 7.87 4.90
C ARG A 56 -8.05 8.86 3.79
N GLU A 57 -6.83 8.76 3.28
CA GLU A 57 -6.38 9.53 2.11
C GLU A 57 -6.27 8.57 0.93
N GLU A 58 -6.98 8.84 -0.16
CA GLU A 58 -6.95 7.98 -1.34
C GLU A 58 -5.69 8.23 -2.17
N HIS A 59 -5.04 7.16 -2.60
CA HIS A 59 -3.89 7.21 -3.49
C HIS A 59 -4.30 6.64 -4.84
N ASP A 60 -4.45 7.53 -5.82
CA ASP A 60 -4.80 7.16 -7.19
C ASP A 60 -3.67 6.38 -7.86
N ALA A 61 -4.04 5.42 -8.71
CA ALA A 61 -3.05 4.73 -9.52
C ALA A 61 -2.53 5.66 -10.62
N VAL A 62 -1.26 5.46 -10.99
CA VAL A 62 -0.58 6.28 -12.02
C VAL A 62 -1.28 6.15 -13.38
N GLU A 63 -1.78 4.96 -13.69
CA GLU A 63 -2.51 4.66 -14.92
C GLU A 63 -3.79 3.87 -14.57
N ALA A 64 -4.96 4.42 -14.94
CA ALA A 64 -6.32 3.95 -14.63
C ALA A 64 -6.84 4.27 -13.21
N ASP A 65 -8.15 4.40 -13.06
CA ASP A 65 -8.84 4.74 -11.79
C ASP A 65 -8.73 3.65 -10.68
N ALA A 66 -7.90 2.62 -10.88
CA ALA A 66 -7.67 1.54 -9.92
C ALA A 66 -6.33 0.83 -10.19
N TRP A 67 -5.68 0.39 -9.13
CA TRP A 67 -4.41 -0.31 -9.18
C TRP A 67 -4.55 -1.74 -9.69
N ARG A 68 -3.67 -2.14 -10.60
CA ARG A 68 -3.47 -3.57 -10.92
C ARG A 68 -2.69 -4.23 -9.77
N PRO A 69 -2.84 -5.56 -9.56
CA PRO A 69 -2.14 -6.26 -8.49
C PRO A 69 -0.62 -6.06 -8.48
N ARG A 70 0.00 -6.06 -9.66
CA ARG A 70 1.45 -5.87 -9.82
C ARG A 70 1.87 -4.45 -9.46
N ASP A 71 1.25 -3.45 -10.08
CA ASP A 71 1.59 -2.04 -9.89
C ASP A 71 1.38 -1.59 -8.45
N LEU A 72 0.30 -2.06 -7.80
CA LEU A 72 0.06 -1.84 -6.38
C LEU A 72 1.21 -2.37 -5.52
N THR A 73 1.66 -3.58 -5.83
CA THR A 73 2.72 -4.24 -5.07
C THR A 73 4.06 -3.54 -5.26
N GLU A 74 4.37 -3.12 -6.48
CA GLU A 74 5.59 -2.35 -6.80
C GLU A 74 5.55 -0.98 -6.11
N TYR A 75 4.40 -0.30 -6.10
CA TYR A 75 4.22 0.94 -5.35
C TYR A 75 4.44 0.73 -3.86
N LEU A 76 3.79 -0.28 -3.25
CA LEU A 76 3.90 -0.57 -1.82
C LEU A 76 5.31 -1.01 -1.38
N ASP A 77 6.17 -1.51 -2.27
CA ASP A 77 7.60 -1.74 -1.97
C ASP A 77 8.42 -0.43 -2.01
N GLY A 78 7.99 0.52 -2.84
CA GLY A 78 8.58 1.86 -2.93
C GLY A 78 8.23 2.75 -1.74
N VAL A 79 6.95 2.83 -1.38
CA VAL A 79 6.52 3.52 -0.14
C VAL A 79 6.89 2.66 1.07
N GLY A 80 7.88 3.11 1.85
CA GLY A 80 8.48 2.32 2.92
C GLY A 80 9.99 2.44 2.95
N ARG A 81 10.61 2.88 1.85
CA ARG A 81 12.01 3.31 1.85
C ARG A 81 12.09 4.75 2.36
N PRO A 82 12.97 5.07 3.32
CA PRO A 82 13.17 6.45 3.73
C PRO A 82 13.57 7.28 2.50
N ARG A 83 12.91 8.43 2.29
CA ARG A 83 13.33 9.39 1.27
C ARG A 83 14.77 9.84 1.59
N PRO A 84 15.70 9.89 0.62
CA PRO A 84 17.08 10.33 0.86
C PRO A 84 17.19 11.71 1.54
N SER A 85 16.16 12.53 1.42
CA SER A 85 16.08 13.86 2.02
C SER A 85 15.85 13.87 3.54
N GLN A 86 15.46 12.76 4.17
CA GLN A 86 15.32 12.69 5.64
C GLN A 86 16.58 12.19 6.37
N LEU A 87 17.60 11.72 5.64
CA LEU A 87 18.87 11.28 6.24
C LEU A 87 19.83 12.42 6.58
N LYS A 88 19.61 13.64 6.04
CA LYS A 88 20.52 14.78 6.24
C LYS A 88 20.27 15.64 7.49
N ASN A 89 19.16 15.41 8.20
CA ASN A 89 18.77 16.27 9.34
C ASN A 89 19.17 15.73 10.72
N ASN A 90 19.79 14.56 10.80
CA ASN A 90 20.12 13.90 12.07
C ASN A 90 21.62 13.81 12.37
N ASP A 91 22.50 14.46 11.59
CA ASP A 91 23.90 14.58 11.97
C ASP A 91 24.03 15.60 13.13
N PRO A 92 24.54 15.21 14.30
CA PRO A 92 24.86 16.17 15.35
C PRO A 92 25.93 17.12 14.82
N LYS A 93 25.65 18.43 14.87
CA LYS A 93 26.64 19.47 14.60
C LYS A 93 27.85 19.24 15.53
N PRO A 94 29.08 19.07 15.01
CA PRO A 94 30.25 18.94 15.87
C PRO A 94 30.43 20.22 16.69
N ALA A 95 30.78 20.01 17.97
CA ALA A 95 30.99 21.05 18.99
C ALA A 95 32.16 21.98 18.65
#